data_AF-A0A644X2Q7-F1
#
_entry.id   AF-A0A644X2Q7-F1
#
_cell.length_a   1.000
_cell.length_b   1.000
_cell.length_c   1.000
_cell.angle_alpha   90.00
_cell.angle_beta   90.00
_cell.angle_gamma   90.00
#
_symmetry.space_group_name_H-M   'P 1'
#
loop_
_entity.id
_entity.type
_entity.pdbx_description
1 polymer ?
#
loop_
_entity_poly.entity_id
_entity_poly.type
_entity_poly.pdbx_seq_one_letter_code
_entity_poly.pdbx_strand_id
1 'polypeptide(L)' 'MDKKTVAHELAKKYTFENFDFKNGSPEQLLESYQKNEDIISTILDEQSSKAASESLDKWFNR' A
#
# COMPACT_ATOMS: atom_id res chain seq x y z
N MET A 1 4.58 -12.27 6.81
CA MET A 1 3.33 -11.71 6.25
C MET A 1 3.66 -11.28 4.83
N ASP A 2 2.90 -11.72 3.84
CA ASP A 2 3.13 -11.35 2.45
C ASP A 2 2.68 -9.90 2.17
N LYS A 3 3.17 -9.31 1.08
CA LYS A 3 2.88 -7.91 0.72
C LYS A 3 1.40 -7.61 0.55
N LYS A 4 0.62 -8.55 -0.01
CA LYS A 4 -0.81 -8.33 -0.22
C LYS A 4 -1.52 -8.23 1.12
N THR A 5 -1.17 -9.10 2.07
CA THR A 5 -1.69 -8.99 3.45
C THR A 5 -1.29 -7.68 4.11
N VAL A 6 -0.05 -7.22 3.94
CA VAL A 6 0.39 -5.92 4.49
C VAL A 6 -0.37 -4.75 3.85
N ALA A 7 -0.52 -4.74 2.53
CA ALA A 7 -1.27 -3.71 1.82
C ALA A 7 -2.73 -3.67 2.27
N HIS A 8 -3.38 -4.83 2.37
CA HIS A 8 -4.75 -4.96 2.85
C HIS A 8 -4.94 -4.36 4.25
N GLU A 9 -4.13 -4.77 5.22
CA GLU A 9 -4.26 -4.31 6.61
C GLU A 9 -4.02 -2.80 6.75
N LEU A 10 -3.02 -2.27 6.03
CA LEU A 10 -2.73 -0.83 6.03
C LEU A 10 -3.83 -0.02 5.36
N ALA A 11 -4.30 -0.47 4.19
CA ALA A 11 -5.37 0.20 3.45
C ALA A 11 -6.67 0.23 4.24
N LYS A 12 -7.02 -0.90 4.86
CA LYS A 12 -8.18 -1.00 5.75
C LYS A 12 -8.05 -0.04 6.93
N LYS A 13 -6.94 -0.08 7.67
CA LYS A 13 -6.72 0.80 8.82
C LYS A 13 -6.81 2.27 8.44
N TYR A 14 -6.06 2.68 7.42
CA TYR A 14 -6.03 4.08 6.99
C TYR A 14 -7.39 4.56 6.50
N THR A 15 -8.11 3.73 5.72
CA THR A 15 -9.43 4.10 5.24
C THR A 15 -10.41 4.30 6.40
N PHE A 16 -10.46 3.37 7.35
CA PHE A 16 -11.38 3.48 8.50
C PHE A 16 -11.01 4.62 9.46
N GLU A 17 -9.72 4.96 9.60
CA GLU A 17 -9.30 6.07 10.46
C GLU A 17 -9.61 7.45 9.85
N ASN A 18 -9.72 7.54 8.52
CA ASN A 18 -9.84 8.81 7.81
C ASN A 18 -11.18 9.00 7.07
N PHE A 19 -12.02 7.97 6.99
CA PHE A 19 -13.31 8.06 6.32
C PHE A 19 -14.36 8.77 7.19
N ASP A 20 -15.07 9.73 6.60
CA ASP A 20 -16.18 10.41 7.27
C ASP A 20 -17.45 9.55 7.24
N PHE A 21 -17.61 8.67 8.24
CA PHE A 21 -18.79 7.82 8.35
C PHE A 21 -20.12 8.57 8.58
N LYS A 22 -20.10 9.86 8.92
CA LYS A 22 -21.34 10.62 9.14
C LYS A 22 -21.96 11.10 7.83
N ASN A 23 -21.11 11.48 6.87
CA ASN A 23 -21.54 12.08 5.61
C ASN A 23 -21.18 11.23 4.38
N GLY A 24 -20.30 10.24 4.53
CA GLY A 24 -19.84 9.38 3.45
C GLY A 24 -20.76 8.18 3.22
N SER A 25 -20.94 7.83 1.94
CA SER A 25 -21.71 6.64 1.54
C SER A 25 -20.86 5.36 1.58
N PRO A 26 -21.48 4.18 1.66
CA PRO A 26 -20.77 2.90 1.55
C PRO A 26 -19.93 2.77 0.27
N GLU A 27 -20.40 3.32 -0.85
CA GLU A 27 -19.69 3.33 -2.13
C GLU A 27 -18.40 4.16 -2.02
N GLN A 28 -18.48 5.34 -1.39
CA GLN A 28 -17.30 6.20 -1.17
C GLN A 28 -16.29 5.54 -0.23
N LEU A 29 -16.76 4.75 0.75
CA LEU A 29 -15.88 3.96 1.62
C LEU A 29 -15.12 2.90 0.82
N LEU A 30 -15.83 2.17 -0.05
CA LEU A 30 -15.24 1.14 -0.91
C LEU A 30 -14.24 1.73 -1.91
N GLU A 31 -14.59 2.83 -2.57
CA GLU A 31 -13.68 3.54 -3.48
C GLU A 31 -12.42 4.04 -2.74
N SER A 32 -12.59 4.59 -1.54
CA SER A 32 -11.47 5.05 -0.71
C SER A 32 -10.56 3.89 -0.32
N TYR A 33 -11.15 2.76 0.10
CA TYR A 33 -10.39 1.55 0.41
C TYR A 33 -9.58 1.05 -0.78
N GLN A 34 -10.22 0.87 -1.95
CA GLN A 34 -9.56 0.38 -3.16
C GLN A 34 -8.42 1.29 -3.60
N LYS A 35 -8.67 2.61 -3.61
CA LYS A 35 -7.64 3.60 -3.93
C LYS A 35 -6.45 3.53 -2.97
N ASN A 36 -6.71 3.41 -1.67
CA ASN A 36 -5.64 3.31 -0.68
C ASN A 36 -4.86 2.00 -0.80
N GLU A 37 -5.54 0.88 -1.08
CA GLU A 37 -4.90 -0.41 -1.33
C GLU A 37 -3.98 -0.38 -2.56
N ASP A 38 -4.43 0.22 -3.66
CA ASP A 38 -3.63 0.37 -4.89
C ASP A 38 -2.37 1.22 -4.65
N ILE A 39 -2.52 2.36 -3.96
CA ILE A 39 -1.40 3.24 -3.61
C ILE A 39 -0.38 2.51 -2.74
N ILE A 40 -0.84 1.85 -1.67
CA ILE A 40 0.04 1.14 -0.74
C ILE A 40 0.75 -0.02 -1.44
N SER A 41 0.03 -0.79 -2.27
CA SER A 41 0.61 -1.88 -3.05
C SER A 41 1.71 -1.38 -3.98
N THR A 42 1.46 -0.26 -4.68
CA THR A 42 2.44 0.39 -5.56
C THR A 42 3.70 0.78 -4.78
N ILE A 43 3.55 1.44 -3.63
CA ILE A 43 4.69 1.84 -2.78
C ILE A 43 5.50 0.62 -2.31
N LEU A 44 4.84 -0.46 -1.89
CA LEU A 44 5.52 -1.68 -1.43
C LEU A 44 6.29 -2.36 -2.57
N ASP A 45 5.77 -2.31 -3.79
CA ASP A 45 6.44 -2.85 -4.97
C ASP A 45 7.64 -1.99 -5.39
N GLU A 46 7.51 -0.66 -5.38
CA GLU A 46 8.61 0.28 -5.61
C GLU A 46 9.73 0.12 -4.58
N GLN A 47 9.39 -0.03 -3.30
CA GLN A 47 10.39 -0.27 -2.25
C GLN A 47 11.14 -1.58 -2.45
N SER A 48 10.44 -2.61 -2.94
CA SER A 48 11.06 -3.91 -3.18
C SER A 48 11.96 -3.91 -4.40
N SER A 49 11.54 -3.24 -5.48
CA SER A 49 12.36 -3.10 -6.69
C SER A 49 13.61 -2.27 -6.40
N LYS A 50 13.48 -1.18 -5.63
CA LYS A 50 14.61 -0.38 -5.18
C LYS A 50 15.58 -1.16 -4.29
N ALA A 51 15.07 -1.94 -3.33
CA ALA A 51 15.92 -2.79 -2.50
C ALA A 51 16.68 -3.85 -3.33
N ALA A 52 16.02 -4.42 -4.35
CA ALA A 52 16.63 -5.38 -5.26
C ALA A 52 17.73 -4.73 -6.12
N SER A 53 17.49 -3.52 -6.66
CA SER A 53 18.50 -2.80 -7.45
C SER A 53 19.70 -2.42 -6.59
N GLU A 54 19.48 -1.89 -5.37
CA GLU A 54 20.56 -1.55 -4.45
C GLU A 54 21.39 -2.77 -4.03
N SER A 55 20.74 -3.94 -3.89
CA SER A 55 21.45 -5.20 -3.60
C SER A 55 22.29 -5.67 -4.78
N LEU A 56 21.80 -5.53 -6.02
CA LEU A 56 22.55 -5.88 -7.23
C LEU A 56 23.74 -4.95 -7.43
N ASP A 57 23.56 -3.64 -7.27
CA ASP A 57 24.64 -2.66 -7.39
C ASP A 57 25.76 -2.92 -6.37
N LYS A 58 25.41 -3.29 -5.13
CA LYS A 58 26.41 -3.70 -4.12
C LYS A 58 27.15 -4.98 -4.47
N TRP A 59 26.52 -5.89 -5.23
CA TRP A 59 27.15 -7.14 -5.67
C TRP A 59 28.07 -6.93 -6.87
N PHE A 60 27.66 -6.10 -7.84
CA PHE A 60 28.43 -5.78 -9.04
C PHE A 60 29.60 -4.82 -8.79
N ASN A 61 29.47 -3.90 -7.83
CA ASN A 61 30.54 -2.95 -7.48
C ASN A 61 31.43 -3.45 -6.31
N ARG A 62 31.50 -4.77 -6.12
CA ARG A 62 32.34 -5.44 -5.14
C ARG A 62 33.52 -6.13 -5.81
#